data_AF-A0A1I2K708-F1
#
_entry.id   AF-A0A1I2K708-F1
#
_cell.length_a   1.000
_cell.length_b   1.000
_cell.length_c   1.000
_cell.angle_alpha   90.00
_cell.angle_beta   90.00
_cell.angle_gamma   90.00
#
_symmetry.space_group_name_H-M   'P 1'
#
loop_
_entity.id
_entity.type
_entity.pdbx_description
1 polymer ?
#
loop_
_entity_poly.entity_id
_entity_poly.type
_entity_poly.pdbx_seq_one_letter_code
_entity_poly.pdbx_strand_id
1 'polypeptide(L)'
;MAQPDANRGLGATGSGESPPSRTMPSGMPAADAQADVSSGEAPRTNSVFLGFAPWIIFDVVASPSTWKYAALAALIAALVLNVPDLRRGSFKILEAASLVFFAVLFVLGLAVDRQDLMWLETYAQTLANGVIAVVALGSLAFTPFTEQYARESVPRQYWDTPLFRRTNRILTAMWGGVFLVTALLGLLALHVKSGSDWLNWVIPIALLVAAIRFTKWYPAHVRAQARG
;
A
#
# COMPACT_ATOMS: atom_id res chain seq x y z
N MET A 1 20.95 79.98 -23.35
CA MET A 1 20.83 81.34 -22.78
C MET A 1 19.33 81.64 -22.67
N ALA A 2 18.87 81.89 -21.43
CA ALA A 2 17.59 82.47 -21.01
C ALA A 2 16.25 81.73 -21.34
N GLN A 3 15.71 81.07 -20.30
CA GLN A 3 14.28 81.11 -19.97
C GLN A 3 13.89 82.53 -19.50
N PRO A 4 12.59 82.86 -19.51
CA PRO A 4 12.03 83.52 -18.33
C PRO A 4 10.65 82.98 -17.88
N ASP A 5 10.57 82.74 -16.57
CA ASP A 5 9.59 83.21 -15.57
C ASP A 5 8.07 83.02 -15.82
N ALA A 6 7.31 82.27 -15.01
CA ALA A 6 7.01 82.33 -13.55
C ALA A 6 5.83 83.27 -13.17
N ASN A 7 4.70 82.67 -12.78
CA ASN A 7 3.78 83.14 -11.71
C ASN A 7 2.70 82.06 -11.46
N ARG A 8 2.63 81.36 -10.31
CA ARG A 8 1.87 81.71 -9.08
C ARG A 8 0.46 82.24 -9.36
N GLY A 9 -0.64 81.75 -8.79
CA GLY A 9 -0.90 80.74 -7.76
C GLY A 9 -2.36 80.89 -7.28
N LEU A 10 -2.78 79.97 -6.40
CA LEU A 10 -3.88 80.07 -5.41
C LEU A 10 -5.33 80.07 -5.90
N GLY A 11 -6.05 79.04 -5.45
CA GLY A 11 -7.50 78.94 -5.49
C GLY A 11 -7.97 77.66 -4.80
N ALA A 12 -7.84 77.62 -3.47
CA ALA A 12 -8.52 76.63 -2.64
C ALA A 12 -10.02 76.97 -2.58
N THR A 13 -10.89 75.96 -2.69
CA THR A 13 -12.17 75.86 -1.96
C THR A 13 -12.70 74.45 -2.18
N GLY A 14 -12.90 73.73 -1.08
CA GLY A 14 -13.49 72.40 -1.06
C GLY A 14 -14.99 72.46 -0.82
N SER A 15 -15.70 71.51 -1.40
CA SER A 15 -17.00 70.95 -0.99
C SER A 15 -17.38 70.04 -2.16
N GLY A 16 -17.27 68.71 -2.05
CA GLY A 16 -18.08 67.91 -1.15
C GLY A 16 -19.08 67.15 -2.03
N GLU A 17 -18.63 66.05 -2.64
CA GLU A 17 -19.54 65.07 -3.25
C GLU A 17 -18.86 63.70 -3.26
N SER A 18 -19.41 62.81 -2.45
CA SER A 18 -19.03 61.39 -2.35
C SER A 18 -19.26 60.69 -3.70
N PRO A 19 -18.34 59.83 -4.16
CA PRO A 19 -18.57 59.08 -5.39
C PRO A 19 -19.68 58.03 -5.19
N PRO A 20 -20.53 57.78 -6.21
CA PRO A 20 -21.55 56.75 -6.12
C PRO A 20 -20.92 55.36 -5.96
N SER A 21 -21.48 54.64 -5.00
CA SER A 21 -21.18 53.28 -4.57
C SER A 21 -20.98 52.33 -5.75
N ARG A 22 -19.81 51.69 -5.84
CA ARG A 22 -19.64 50.47 -6.65
C ARG A 22 -20.53 49.38 -6.06
N THR A 23 -21.71 49.16 -6.65
CA THR A 23 -22.41 47.88 -6.50
C THR A 23 -21.61 46.81 -7.25
N MET A 24 -20.82 46.05 -6.50
CA MET A 24 -20.36 44.72 -6.88
C MET A 24 -21.59 43.84 -7.14
N PRO A 25 -21.71 43.13 -8.28
CA PRO A 25 -22.70 42.07 -8.39
C PRO A 25 -22.28 40.90 -7.50
N SER A 26 -22.89 40.84 -6.32
CA SER A 26 -22.96 39.68 -5.44
C SER A 26 -23.83 38.60 -6.08
N GLY A 27 -23.34 37.36 -6.08
CA GLY A 27 -24.18 36.16 -6.22
C GLY A 27 -24.05 35.42 -7.55
N MET A 28 -23.15 34.44 -7.58
CA MET A 28 -23.23 33.30 -8.49
C MET A 28 -24.52 32.50 -8.20
N PRO A 29 -25.30 32.08 -9.22
CA PRO A 29 -26.17 30.93 -9.08
C PRO A 29 -25.31 29.66 -9.13
N ALA A 30 -25.14 29.02 -7.98
CA ALA A 30 -24.66 27.66 -7.86
C ALA A 30 -25.73 26.72 -8.47
N ALA A 31 -25.58 26.34 -9.75
CA ALA A 31 -26.45 25.34 -10.36
C ALA A 31 -25.80 24.49 -11.46
N ASP A 32 -24.68 24.89 -12.07
CA ASP A 32 -24.16 24.20 -13.26
C ASP A 32 -22.78 23.54 -13.08
N ALA A 33 -22.28 23.45 -11.85
CA ALA A 33 -21.01 22.77 -11.53
C ALA A 33 -21.19 21.36 -10.94
N GLN A 34 -22.35 20.74 -11.18
CA GLN A 34 -22.67 19.38 -10.76
C GLN A 34 -22.88 18.46 -11.97
N ALA A 35 -22.14 18.70 -13.06
CA ALA A 35 -21.92 17.70 -14.09
C ALA A 35 -20.63 16.94 -13.74
N ASP A 36 -20.77 15.63 -13.57
CA ASP A 36 -19.71 14.61 -13.48
C ASP A 36 -18.99 14.42 -12.14
N VAL A 37 -19.76 14.21 -11.07
CA VAL A 37 -19.24 13.68 -9.80
C VAL A 37 -20.00 12.42 -9.43
N SER A 38 -19.70 11.29 -10.10
CA SER A 38 -19.85 9.90 -9.57
C SER A 38 -19.77 8.78 -10.62
N SER A 39 -18.97 8.90 -11.69
CA SER A 39 -18.64 7.72 -12.52
C SER A 39 -17.18 7.70 -13.00
N GLY A 40 -16.29 8.28 -12.20
CA GLY A 40 -14.88 7.91 -12.24
C GLY A 40 -14.71 6.62 -11.46
N GLU A 41 -14.79 5.46 -12.12
CA GLU A 41 -14.18 4.26 -11.57
C GLU A 41 -12.71 4.61 -11.34
N ALA A 42 -12.36 4.90 -10.07
CA ALA A 42 -10.99 5.19 -9.70
C ALA A 42 -10.14 4.08 -10.33
N PRO A 43 -9.06 4.39 -11.07
CA PRO A 43 -8.16 3.35 -11.55
C PRO A 43 -7.82 2.55 -10.30
N ARG A 44 -8.21 1.27 -10.24
CA ARG A 44 -7.82 0.41 -9.13
C ARG A 44 -6.30 0.31 -9.21
N THR A 45 -5.62 1.24 -8.57
CA THR A 45 -4.19 1.17 -8.31
C THR A 45 -4.07 -0.05 -7.42
N ASN A 46 -3.43 -1.12 -7.91
CA ASN A 46 -3.27 -2.31 -7.10
C ASN A 46 -2.29 -1.96 -6.00
N SER A 47 -2.85 -1.54 -4.88
CA SER A 47 -2.06 -1.22 -3.70
C SER A 47 -1.34 -2.49 -3.25
N VAL A 48 -0.12 -2.36 -2.72
CA VAL A 48 0.66 -3.49 -2.19
C VAL A 48 -0.17 -4.37 -1.22
N PHE A 49 -1.14 -3.76 -0.53
CA PHE A 49 -2.06 -4.40 0.39
C PHE A 49 -3.00 -5.41 -0.27
N LEU A 50 -3.42 -5.18 -1.52
CA LEU A 50 -4.24 -6.15 -2.26
C LEU A 50 -3.46 -7.43 -2.55
N GLY A 51 -2.16 -7.32 -2.83
CA GLY A 51 -1.27 -8.48 -2.96
C GLY A 51 -1.13 -9.30 -1.67
N PHE A 52 -1.35 -8.68 -0.51
CA PHE A 52 -1.36 -9.37 0.78
C PHE A 52 -2.73 -9.93 1.16
N ALA A 53 -3.81 -9.59 0.46
CA ALA A 53 -5.17 -9.96 0.87
C ALA A 53 -5.42 -11.48 1.00
N PRO A 54 -5.00 -12.35 0.05
CA PRO A 54 -5.16 -13.80 0.21
C PRO A 54 -4.47 -14.35 1.45
N TRP A 55 -3.29 -13.80 1.78
CA TRP A 55 -2.50 -14.19 2.95
C TRP A 55 -3.17 -13.76 4.24
N ILE A 56 -3.71 -12.54 4.30
CA ILE A 56 -4.45 -12.03 5.46
C ILE A 56 -5.73 -12.83 5.68
N ILE A 57 -6.46 -13.16 4.62
CA ILE A 57 -7.65 -14.01 4.69
C ILE A 57 -7.27 -15.37 5.27
N PHE A 58 -6.19 -15.97 4.78
CA PHE A 58 -5.71 -17.24 5.32
C PHE A 58 -5.33 -17.12 6.80
N ASP A 59 -4.59 -16.08 7.19
CA ASP A 59 -4.15 -15.82 8.57
C ASP A 59 -5.32 -15.72 9.56
N VAL A 60 -6.42 -15.08 9.15
CA VAL A 60 -7.61 -14.86 10.00
C VAL A 60 -8.55 -16.07 10.02
N VAL A 61 -8.70 -16.77 8.88
CA VAL A 61 -9.70 -17.84 8.72
C VAL A 61 -9.13 -19.22 9.06
N ALA A 62 -7.82 -19.40 8.95
CA ALA A 62 -7.17 -20.66 9.27
C ALA A 62 -7.23 -20.94 10.76
N SER A 63 -8.08 -21.87 11.14
CA SER A 63 -8.08 -22.52 12.45
C SER A 63 -7.90 -24.02 12.25
N PRO A 64 -7.51 -24.77 13.31
CA PRO A 64 -7.34 -26.22 13.22
C PRO A 64 -8.55 -26.93 12.58
N SER A 65 -9.78 -26.54 12.92
CA SER A 65 -10.96 -27.16 12.34
C SER A 65 -11.34 -26.64 10.95
N THR A 66 -10.91 -25.44 10.54
CA THR A 66 -11.39 -24.72 9.34
C THR A 66 -10.36 -24.56 8.23
N TRP A 67 -9.14 -25.08 8.38
CA TRP A 67 -8.02 -24.81 7.47
C TRP A 67 -8.31 -25.13 5.99
N LYS A 68 -9.09 -26.17 5.68
CA LYS A 68 -9.48 -26.52 4.31
C LYS A 68 -10.34 -25.41 3.68
N TYR A 69 -11.30 -24.89 4.45
CA TYR A 69 -12.14 -23.77 4.02
C TYR A 69 -11.34 -22.47 3.92
N ALA A 70 -10.37 -22.26 4.82
CA ALA A 70 -9.45 -21.13 4.75
C ALA A 70 -8.59 -21.18 3.48
N ALA A 71 -8.03 -22.35 3.14
CA ALA A 71 -7.24 -22.56 1.93
C ALA A 71 -8.08 -22.34 0.66
N LEU A 72 -9.32 -22.85 0.64
CA LEU A 72 -10.25 -22.61 -0.47
C LEU A 72 -10.62 -21.13 -0.60
N ALA A 73 -10.97 -20.46 0.50
CA ALA A 73 -11.31 -19.04 0.51
C ALA A 73 -10.12 -18.18 0.03
N ALA A 74 -8.91 -18.49 0.51
CA ALA A 74 -7.68 -17.83 0.08
C ALA A 74 -7.36 -18.09 -1.39
N LEU A 75 -7.59 -19.31 -1.89
CA LEU A 75 -7.44 -19.64 -3.31
C LEU A 75 -8.43 -18.88 -4.18
N ILE A 76 -9.71 -18.81 -3.78
CA ILE A 76 -10.73 -18.02 -4.46
C ILE A 76 -10.33 -16.54 -4.46
N ALA A 77 -9.90 -16.00 -3.32
CA ALA A 77 -9.43 -14.62 -3.23
C ALA A 77 -8.23 -14.36 -4.14
N ALA A 78 -7.24 -15.26 -4.15
CA ALA A 78 -6.09 -15.17 -5.04
C ALA A 78 -6.52 -15.19 -6.52
N LEU A 79 -7.43 -16.09 -6.91
CA LEU A 79 -7.96 -16.13 -8.27
C LEU A 79 -8.70 -14.85 -8.64
N VAL A 80 -9.63 -14.39 -7.79
CA VAL A 80 -10.45 -13.21 -8.05
C VAL A 80 -9.59 -11.95 -8.17
N LEU A 81 -8.57 -11.81 -7.32
CA LEU A 81 -7.67 -10.64 -7.33
C LEU A 81 -6.64 -10.69 -8.46
N ASN A 82 -6.16 -11.88 -8.84
CA ASN A 82 -5.08 -12.02 -9.80
C ASN A 82 -5.57 -12.15 -11.26
N VAL A 83 -6.81 -12.61 -11.50
CA VAL A 83 -7.36 -12.76 -12.87
C VAL A 83 -7.37 -11.44 -13.66
N PRO A 84 -7.77 -10.28 -13.09
CA PRO A 84 -7.67 -8.99 -13.78
C PRO A 84 -6.23 -8.61 -14.14
N ASP A 85 -5.29 -8.85 -13.24
CA ASP A 85 -3.87 -8.50 -13.41
C ASP A 85 -3.18 -9.39 -14.44
N LEU A 86 -3.53 -10.67 -14.46
CA LEU A 86 -3.07 -11.62 -15.46
C LEU A 86 -3.52 -11.20 -16.87
N ARG A 87 -4.75 -10.69 -17.01
CA ARG A 87 -5.27 -10.18 -18.29
C ARG A 87 -4.61 -8.87 -18.73
N ARG A 88 -4.10 -8.08 -17.79
CA ARG A 88 -3.45 -6.78 -18.04
C ARG A 88 -1.93 -6.88 -18.18
N GLY A 89 -1.35 -8.07 -17.97
CA GLY A 89 0.10 -8.27 -17.96
C GLY A 89 0.81 -7.64 -16.77
N SER A 90 0.08 -7.29 -15.71
CA SER A 90 0.60 -6.67 -14.48
C SER A 90 0.84 -7.68 -13.35
N PHE A 91 1.02 -8.95 -13.71
CA PHE A 91 1.11 -10.06 -12.77
C PHE A 91 2.39 -9.98 -11.92
N LYS A 92 2.22 -9.94 -10.60
CA LYS A 92 3.31 -9.69 -9.65
C LYS A 92 3.78 -10.97 -8.99
N ILE A 93 5.01 -10.93 -8.45
CA ILE A 93 5.61 -12.11 -7.81
C ILE A 93 4.81 -12.59 -6.58
N LEU A 94 4.19 -11.66 -5.85
CA LEU A 94 3.38 -11.98 -4.68
C LEU A 94 2.03 -12.62 -5.05
N GLU A 95 1.46 -12.21 -6.19
CA GLU A 95 0.26 -12.79 -6.77
C GLU A 95 0.54 -14.24 -7.21
N ALA A 96 1.65 -14.45 -7.93
CA ALA A 96 2.14 -15.77 -8.31
C ALA A 96 2.36 -16.68 -7.08
N ALA A 97 3.04 -16.16 -6.06
CA ALA A 97 3.30 -16.90 -4.83
C ALA A 97 2.01 -17.30 -4.13
N SER A 98 1.05 -16.38 -4.00
CA SER A 98 -0.24 -16.67 -3.37
C SER A 98 -1.00 -17.75 -4.13
N LEU A 99 -1.07 -17.65 -5.45
CA LEU A 99 -1.79 -18.60 -6.29
C LEU A 99 -1.18 -20.00 -6.18
N VAL A 100 0.14 -20.12 -6.31
CA VAL A 100 0.85 -21.39 -6.21
C VAL A 100 0.69 -21.99 -4.81
N PHE A 101 0.93 -21.22 -3.76
CA PHE A 101 0.87 -21.70 -2.39
C PHE A 101 -0.53 -22.20 -2.02
N PHE A 102 -1.57 -21.41 -2.28
CA PHE A 102 -2.94 -21.80 -1.94
C PHE A 102 -3.48 -22.91 -2.85
N ALA A 103 -3.05 -22.98 -4.12
CA ALA A 103 -3.38 -24.12 -4.97
C ALA A 103 -2.78 -25.42 -4.44
N VAL A 104 -1.51 -25.40 -4.01
CA VAL A 104 -0.86 -26.57 -3.39
C VAL A 104 -1.57 -26.97 -2.10
N LEU A 105 -1.84 -26.03 -1.19
CA LEU A 105 -2.57 -26.32 0.05
C LEU A 105 -3.96 -26.91 -0.22
N PHE A 106 -4.68 -26.38 -1.21
CA PHE A 106 -6.00 -26.86 -1.58
C PHE A 106 -5.94 -28.29 -2.14
N VAL A 107 -5.02 -28.56 -3.08
CA VAL A 107 -4.85 -29.90 -3.66
C VAL A 107 -4.46 -30.91 -2.57
N LEU A 108 -3.53 -30.57 -1.68
CA LEU A 108 -3.16 -31.43 -0.55
C LEU A 108 -4.36 -31.69 0.37
N GLY A 109 -5.17 -30.67 0.65
CA GLY A 109 -6.38 -30.82 1.46
C GLY A 109 -7.47 -31.71 0.85
N LEU A 110 -7.47 -31.90 -0.47
CA LEU A 110 -8.35 -32.83 -1.18
C LEU A 110 -7.76 -34.23 -1.33
N ALA A 111 -6.45 -34.32 -1.56
CA ALA A 111 -5.79 -35.56 -1.95
C ALA A 111 -5.25 -36.39 -0.79
N VAL A 112 -5.07 -35.79 0.40
CA VAL A 112 -4.44 -36.45 1.56
C VAL A 112 -5.40 -36.47 2.75
N ASP A 113 -5.38 -37.58 3.49
CA ASP A 113 -6.20 -37.76 4.67
C ASP A 113 -5.81 -36.78 5.79
N ARG A 114 -6.79 -36.44 6.63
CA ARG A 114 -6.62 -35.41 7.67
C ARG A 114 -5.50 -35.76 8.66
N GLN A 115 -5.32 -37.03 8.98
CA GLN A 115 -4.32 -37.49 9.94
C GLN A 115 -2.89 -37.20 9.44
N ASP A 116 -2.64 -37.38 8.15
CA ASP A 116 -1.34 -37.13 7.53
C ASP A 116 -1.06 -35.64 7.30
N LEU A 117 -2.09 -34.79 7.43
CA LEU A 117 -2.00 -33.34 7.25
C LEU A 117 -1.98 -32.56 8.57
N MET A 118 -2.02 -33.23 9.73
CA MET A 118 -2.01 -32.53 11.02
C MET A 118 -0.76 -31.66 11.21
N TRP A 119 0.39 -32.11 10.70
CA TRP A 119 1.60 -31.28 10.71
C TRP A 119 1.40 -30.03 9.84
N LEU A 120 0.84 -30.17 8.64
CA LEU A 120 0.61 -29.04 7.74
C LEU A 120 -0.37 -28.03 8.37
N GLU A 121 -1.43 -28.51 9.02
CA GLU A 121 -2.39 -27.70 9.78
C GLU A 121 -1.69 -26.91 10.90
N THR A 122 -0.76 -27.55 11.62
CA THR A 122 0.00 -26.94 12.72
C THR A 122 0.99 -25.88 12.22
N TYR A 123 1.65 -26.11 11.09
CA TYR A 123 2.69 -25.24 10.56
C TYR A 123 2.19 -24.30 9.44
N ALA A 124 0.90 -24.32 9.07
CA ALA A 124 0.40 -23.66 7.87
C ALA A 124 0.68 -22.15 7.85
N GLN A 125 0.42 -21.48 8.98
CA GLN A 125 0.61 -20.04 9.14
C GLN A 125 2.11 -19.68 9.11
N THR A 126 2.94 -20.47 9.79
CA THR A 126 4.39 -20.36 9.74
C THR A 126 4.93 -20.51 8.32
N LEU A 127 4.46 -21.53 7.59
CA LEU A 127 4.86 -21.79 6.21
C LEU A 127 4.43 -20.65 5.29
N ALA A 128 3.22 -20.13 5.45
CA ALA A 128 2.74 -18.98 4.69
C ALA A 128 3.65 -17.75 4.90
N ASN A 129 3.94 -17.39 6.15
CA ASN A 129 4.87 -16.30 6.47
C ASN A 129 6.28 -16.57 5.92
N GLY A 130 6.77 -17.80 6.03
CA GLY A 130 8.06 -18.22 5.47
C GLY A 130 8.12 -18.08 3.95
N VAL A 131 7.08 -18.48 3.23
CA VAL A 131 6.98 -18.33 1.77
C VAL A 131 6.99 -16.87 1.37
N ILE A 132 6.19 -16.02 2.02
CA ILE A 132 6.20 -14.57 1.76
C ILE A 132 7.59 -13.98 2.02
N ALA A 133 8.25 -14.38 3.11
CA ALA A 133 9.60 -13.92 3.43
C ALA A 133 10.61 -14.32 2.34
N VAL A 134 10.60 -15.58 1.91
CA VAL A 134 11.49 -16.09 0.86
C VAL A 134 11.23 -15.38 -0.47
N VAL A 135 9.96 -15.17 -0.83
CA VAL A 135 9.58 -14.46 -2.07
C VAL A 135 10.02 -13.00 -2.00
N ALA A 136 9.77 -12.32 -0.88
CA ALA A 136 10.16 -10.93 -0.69
C ALA A 136 11.68 -10.76 -0.74
N LEU A 137 12.43 -11.54 0.05
CA LEU A 137 13.89 -11.46 0.08
C LEU A 137 14.52 -11.93 -1.24
N GLY A 138 14.00 -13.00 -1.84
CA GLY A 138 14.44 -13.49 -3.15
C GLY A 138 14.23 -12.46 -4.26
N SER A 139 13.16 -11.67 -4.19
CA SER A 139 12.90 -10.60 -5.16
C SER A 139 13.99 -9.51 -5.17
N LEU A 140 14.76 -9.34 -4.08
CA LEU A 140 15.89 -8.39 -4.03
C LEU A 140 16.99 -8.70 -5.03
N ALA A 141 17.15 -9.96 -5.44
CA ALA A 141 18.12 -10.38 -6.44
C ALA A 141 17.72 -9.95 -7.87
N PHE A 142 16.44 -9.63 -8.08
CA PHE A 142 15.89 -9.26 -9.38
C PHE A 142 15.22 -7.88 -9.29
N THR A 143 13.89 -7.85 -9.31
CA THR A 143 13.08 -6.64 -9.08
C THR A 143 12.41 -6.77 -7.71
N PRO A 144 12.75 -5.89 -6.74
CA PRO A 144 12.14 -5.92 -5.42
C PRO A 144 10.62 -5.91 -5.50
N PHE A 145 9.92 -6.77 -4.75
CA PHE A 145 8.47 -6.89 -4.91
C PHE A 145 7.75 -5.56 -4.70
N THR A 146 8.21 -4.72 -3.75
CA THR A 146 7.58 -3.41 -3.51
C THR A 146 7.72 -2.49 -4.71
N GLU A 147 8.77 -2.66 -5.51
CA GLU A 147 8.98 -1.89 -6.74
C GLU A 147 7.88 -2.16 -7.77
N GLN A 148 7.44 -3.42 -7.90
CA GLN A 148 6.39 -3.81 -8.83
C GLN A 148 5.08 -3.07 -8.55
N TYR A 149 4.74 -2.89 -7.27
CA TYR A 149 3.58 -2.11 -6.84
C TYR A 149 3.81 -0.60 -6.89
N ALA A 150 5.01 -0.13 -6.53
CA ALA A 150 5.33 1.29 -6.53
C ALA A 150 5.25 1.88 -7.94
N ARG A 151 5.62 1.11 -8.98
CA ARG A 151 5.53 1.53 -10.39
C ARG A 151 4.10 1.89 -10.83
N GLU A 152 3.07 1.31 -10.22
CA GLU A 152 1.67 1.64 -10.57
C GLU A 152 1.23 3.02 -10.05
N SER A 153 1.88 3.52 -8.99
CA SER A 153 1.51 4.78 -8.33
C SER A 153 2.50 5.92 -8.58
N VAL A 154 3.70 5.61 -9.04
CA VAL A 154 4.79 6.57 -9.27
C VAL A 154 4.95 6.83 -10.77
N PRO A 155 5.04 8.09 -11.23
CA PRO A 155 5.28 8.40 -12.64
C PRO A 155 6.56 7.74 -13.20
N ARG A 156 6.49 7.28 -14.46
CA ARG A 156 7.57 6.55 -15.14
C ARG A 156 8.93 7.24 -15.11
N GLN A 157 8.95 8.57 -15.16
CA GLN A 157 10.19 9.37 -15.10
C GLN A 157 11.02 9.15 -13.81
N TYR A 158 10.40 8.64 -12.75
CA TYR A 158 11.10 8.39 -11.47
C TYR A 158 11.54 6.94 -11.28
N TRP A 159 11.13 6.00 -12.14
CA TRP A 159 11.37 4.57 -11.96
C TRP A 159 12.86 4.20 -11.96
N ASP A 160 13.66 4.92 -12.74
CA ASP A 160 15.10 4.66 -12.85
C ASP A 160 15.96 5.48 -11.89
N THR A 161 15.34 6.30 -11.04
CA THR A 161 16.09 7.10 -10.08
C THR A 161 16.76 6.21 -9.02
N PRO A 162 18.01 6.50 -8.62
CA PRO A 162 18.68 5.77 -7.54
C PRO A 162 17.88 5.78 -6.23
N LEU A 163 17.16 6.88 -5.98
CA LEU A 163 16.29 7.05 -4.84
C LEU A 163 15.15 6.03 -4.84
N PHE A 164 14.41 5.92 -5.95
CA PHE A 164 13.30 4.98 -6.08
C PHE A 164 13.76 3.52 -5.90
N ARG A 165 14.87 3.14 -6.55
CA ARG A 165 15.44 1.80 -6.45
C ARG A 165 15.92 1.48 -5.03
N ARG A 166 16.57 2.44 -4.35
CA ARG A 166 17.05 2.27 -2.97
C ARG A 166 15.88 2.15 -1.99
N THR A 167 14.88 3.01 -2.12
CA THR A 167 13.69 2.96 -1.26
C THR A 167 12.96 1.63 -1.40
N ASN A 168 12.74 1.14 -2.62
CA ASN A 168 12.07 -0.14 -2.81
C ASN A 168 12.88 -1.34 -2.31
N ARG A 169 14.21 -1.34 -2.45
CA ARG A 169 15.04 -2.38 -1.82
C ARG A 169 14.92 -2.39 -0.31
N ILE A 170 14.96 -1.22 0.34
CA ILE A 170 14.83 -1.12 1.80
C ILE A 170 13.46 -1.58 2.26
N LEU A 171 12.39 -1.14 1.60
CA LEU A 171 11.04 -1.57 1.92
C LEU A 171 10.86 -3.07 1.71
N THR A 172 11.37 -3.61 0.61
CA THR A 172 11.32 -5.05 0.34
C THR A 172 12.08 -5.86 1.38
N ALA A 173 13.31 -5.45 1.73
CA ALA A 173 14.11 -6.12 2.76
C ALA A 173 13.46 -6.05 4.14
N MET A 174 12.88 -4.91 4.50
CA MET A 174 12.12 -4.75 5.74
C MET A 174 10.92 -5.70 5.78
N TRP A 175 10.09 -5.71 4.73
CA TRP A 175 8.94 -6.61 4.66
C TRP A 175 9.36 -8.07 4.74
N GLY A 176 10.38 -8.47 3.97
CA GLY A 176 10.94 -9.82 4.04
C GLY A 176 11.45 -10.18 5.44
N GLY A 177 12.11 -9.25 6.12
CA GLY A 177 12.56 -9.42 7.50
C GLY A 177 11.41 -9.56 8.50
N VAL A 178 10.35 -8.75 8.36
CA VAL A 178 9.15 -8.85 9.21
C VAL A 178 8.50 -10.21 9.07
N PHE A 179 8.25 -10.67 7.85
CA PHE A 179 7.65 -11.99 7.62
C PHE A 179 8.56 -13.13 8.07
N LEU A 180 9.88 -12.99 7.94
CA LEU A 180 10.84 -13.96 8.44
C LEU A 180 10.77 -14.06 9.97
N VAL A 181 10.78 -12.91 10.66
CA VAL A 181 10.65 -12.87 12.13
C VAL A 181 9.31 -13.46 12.56
N THR A 182 8.21 -13.11 11.91
CA THR A 182 6.89 -13.69 12.20
C THR A 182 6.88 -15.22 12.01
N ALA A 183 7.51 -15.74 10.95
CA ALA A 183 7.63 -17.18 10.74
C ALA A 183 8.41 -17.86 11.87
N LEU A 184 9.54 -17.27 12.29
CA LEU A 184 10.35 -17.79 13.40
C LEU A 184 9.61 -17.73 14.74
N LEU A 185 8.85 -16.65 14.99
CA LEU A 185 8.03 -16.53 16.19
C LEU A 185 6.92 -17.58 16.21
N GLY A 186 6.25 -17.83 15.08
CA GLY A 186 5.28 -18.90 14.96
C GLY A 186 5.89 -20.29 15.22
N LEU A 187 7.08 -20.56 14.67
CA LEU A 187 7.81 -21.81 14.97
C LEU A 187 8.12 -21.95 16.46
N LEU A 188 8.57 -20.86 17.09
CA LEU A 188 8.91 -20.86 18.51
C LEU A 188 7.65 -21.05 19.37
N ALA A 189 6.53 -20.41 19.01
CA ALA A 189 5.27 -20.51 19.73
C ALA A 189 4.75 -21.95 19.81
N LEU A 190 5.04 -22.79 18.81
CA LEU A 190 4.67 -24.21 18.82
C LEU A 190 5.43 -25.03 19.87
N HIS A 191 6.55 -24.53 20.38
CA HIS A 191 7.39 -25.22 21.37
C HIS A 191 7.25 -24.66 22.80
N VAL A 192 6.48 -23.57 22.98
CA VAL A 192 6.34 -22.88 24.26
C VAL A 192 4.90 -22.96 24.76
N LYS A 193 4.69 -23.42 26.00
CA LYS A 193 3.36 -23.58 26.60
C LYS A 193 2.76 -22.29 27.20
N SER A 194 3.59 -21.29 27.51
CA SER A 194 3.16 -20.03 28.13
C SER A 194 3.64 -18.85 27.29
N GLY A 195 2.74 -17.92 26.95
CA GLY A 195 3.07 -16.77 26.10
C GLY A 195 2.97 -17.03 24.58
N SER A 196 2.42 -18.17 24.16
CA SER A 196 2.17 -18.49 22.74
C SER A 196 1.35 -17.41 22.03
N ASP A 197 0.38 -16.82 22.72
CA ASP A 197 -0.51 -15.80 22.14
C ASP A 197 0.25 -14.50 21.84
N TRP A 198 1.25 -14.15 22.65
CA TRP A 198 2.10 -13.01 22.38
C TRP A 198 2.96 -13.22 21.14
N LEU A 199 3.50 -14.43 20.98
CA LEU A 199 4.35 -14.81 19.86
C LEU A 199 3.56 -14.97 18.55
N ASN A 200 2.33 -15.48 18.63
CA ASN A 200 1.47 -15.73 17.46
C ASN A 200 0.70 -14.50 16.99
N TRP A 201 0.27 -13.62 17.91
CA TRP A 201 -0.63 -12.52 17.57
C TRP A 201 -0.03 -11.16 17.89
N VAL A 202 0.34 -10.92 19.14
CA VAL A 202 0.65 -9.56 19.60
C VAL A 202 1.91 -9.00 18.92
N ILE A 203 3.01 -9.76 18.92
CA ILE A 203 4.27 -9.32 18.31
C ILE A 203 4.15 -9.23 16.78
N PRO A 204 3.61 -10.24 16.06
CA PRO A 204 3.38 -10.14 14.62
C PRO A 204 2.53 -8.95 14.21
N ILE A 205 1.43 -8.67 14.91
CA ILE A 205 0.58 -7.50 14.63
C ILE A 205 1.36 -6.21 14.87
N ALA A 206 2.12 -6.11 15.97
CA ALA A 206 2.94 -4.93 16.24
C ALA A 206 4.00 -4.69 15.15
N LEU A 207 4.67 -5.75 14.69
CA LEU A 207 5.63 -5.69 13.58
C LEU A 207 4.96 -5.25 12.27
N LEU A 208 3.78 -5.78 11.97
CA LEU A 208 3.00 -5.42 10.78
C LEU A 208 2.60 -3.94 10.81
N VAL A 209 2.07 -3.46 11.94
CA VAL A 209 1.71 -2.04 12.12
C VAL A 209 2.93 -1.14 11.97
N ALA A 210 4.07 -1.52 12.56
CA ALA A 210 5.32 -0.79 12.42
C ALA A 210 5.78 -0.74 10.95
N ALA A 211 5.73 -1.87 10.22
CA ALA A 211 6.09 -1.96 8.81
C ALA A 211 5.20 -1.08 7.92
N ILE A 212 3.90 -1.06 8.17
CA ILE A 212 2.94 -0.20 7.46
C ILE A 212 3.26 1.28 7.72
N ARG A 213 3.51 1.64 8.98
CA ARG A 213 3.84 3.01 9.37
C ARG A 213 5.16 3.47 8.74
N PHE A 214 6.15 2.59 8.70
CA PHE A 214 7.44 2.84 8.06
C PHE A 214 7.28 2.99 6.54
N THR A 215 6.51 2.14 5.89
CA THR A 215 6.24 2.20 4.44
C THR A 215 5.61 3.54 4.03
N LYS A 216 4.71 4.09 4.87
CA LYS A 216 4.10 5.41 4.62
C LYS A 216 5.07 6.56 4.89
N TRP A 217 5.86 6.48 5.96
CA TRP A 217 6.72 7.58 6.42
C TRP A 217 8.04 7.70 5.64
N TYR A 218 8.69 6.57 5.36
CA TYR A 218 10.06 6.53 4.83
C TYR A 218 10.21 7.26 3.48
N PRO A 219 9.33 7.06 2.47
CA PRO A 219 9.45 7.78 1.20
C PRO A 219 9.17 9.28 1.32
N ALA A 220 8.38 9.72 2.30
CA ALA A 220 8.11 11.13 2.54
C ALA A 220 9.34 11.82 3.17
N HIS A 221 9.96 11.16 4.14
CA HIS A 221 11.15 11.65 4.82
C HIS A 221 12.35 11.77 3.88
N VAL A 222 12.60 10.74 3.07
CA VAL A 222 13.71 10.73 2.11
C VAL A 222 13.53 11.78 1.01
N ARG A 223 12.29 12.06 0.58
CA ARG A 223 11.99 13.14 -0.37
C ARG A 223 12.19 14.54 0.23
N ALA A 224 11.92 14.72 1.52
CA ALA A 224 12.15 15.98 2.21
C ALA A 224 13.66 16.28 2.34
N GLN A 225 14.48 15.27 2.65
CA GLN A 225 15.94 15.42 2.72
C GLN A 225 16.60 15.68 1.36
N ALA A 226 16.03 15.19 0.27
CA ALA A 226 16.58 15.42 -1.07
C ALA A 226 16.24 16.82 -1.66
N ARG A 227 15.40 17.61 -0.97
CA ARG A 227 14.97 18.96 -1.38
C ARG A 227 15.58 20.08 -0.54
N GLY A 228 16.23 19.76 0.58
CA GLY A 228 16.97 20.69 1.43
C GLY A 228 18.46 20.56 1.17
#